data_AF-J7IRH8-F1
#
_entry.id   AF-J7IRH8-F1
#
_cell.length_a   1.000
_cell.length_b   1.000
_cell.length_c   1.000
_cell.angle_alpha   90.00
_cell.angle_beta   90.00
_cell.angle_gamma   90.00
#
_symmetry.space_group_name_H-M   'P 1'
#
loop_
_entity.id
_entity.type
_entity.pdbx_description
1 polymer ?
#
loop_
_entity_poly.entity_id
_entity_poly.type
_entity_poly.pdbx_seq_one_letter_code
_entity_poly.pdbx_strand_id
1 'polypeptide(L)'
;MNRKNNLYLCLFVFILILTFPVLTFADSSEFQYQAPLLSSGTSQNSYSLVEISDEVLGQTRAGCPDLRLYRENEEVPFAFISNVIPVENSISAEMYNQGINSSGDQIFEVQGPEGKWLTGFILQTLETNFVRKVKVEGSSDQKNWRVIQSDRTVFDLSQENKSRNTEVAFPKTNLPSVRITILNEGKPPLKWQGIQLTLLEEQATVTELKDRPVTQQTSALNGVQEVILELKYPNLPVSELEIQADDRNYSRRVEVFESVAGKDWNLLAQGEIFDYRLDQSTVSNHLVKLSGSSKYYRVKIYNQDNQPLNLQEIKLRGRNPCVIFPQTPNAAFTLYWGNSRLPSPQYDLIKLLPNLDLTKLNQYTIPEGNLNSHYKERDTRPWTERNTWLLNSSLFLVVLLLLGLILKSMNKFNQNS
;
A
#
# COMPACT_ATOMS: atom_id res chain seq x y z
N MET A 1 6.16 -19.07 -56.56
CA MET A 1 5.74 -19.00 -55.14
C MET A 1 4.24 -19.24 -55.06
N ASN A 2 3.82 -20.31 -54.39
CA ASN A 2 2.48 -20.90 -54.51
C ASN A 2 1.40 -20.06 -53.82
N ARG A 3 0.29 -19.78 -54.52
CA ARG A 3 -0.94 -19.13 -54.01
C ARG A 3 -1.48 -19.75 -52.72
N LYS A 4 -1.21 -21.05 -52.49
CA LYS A 4 -1.55 -21.77 -51.26
C LYS A 4 -0.78 -21.27 -50.04
N ASN A 5 0.49 -20.90 -50.17
CA ASN A 5 1.31 -20.44 -49.04
C ASN A 5 0.87 -19.06 -48.53
N ASN A 6 0.37 -18.18 -49.42
CA ASN A 6 -0.19 -16.88 -49.02
C ASN A 6 -1.51 -17.01 -48.24
N LEU A 7 -2.31 -18.05 -48.50
CA LEU A 7 -3.56 -18.29 -47.78
C LEU A 7 -3.29 -18.77 -46.34
N TYR A 8 -2.31 -19.68 -46.14
CA TYR A 8 -1.90 -20.12 -44.81
C TYR A 8 -1.23 -19.00 -44.00
N LEU A 9 -0.45 -18.14 -44.65
CA LEU A 9 0.16 -16.97 -44.01
C LEU A 9 -0.90 -15.95 -43.54
N CYS A 10 -1.91 -15.65 -44.38
CA CYS A 10 -3.02 -14.79 -43.98
C CYS A 10 -3.87 -15.40 -42.86
N LEU A 11 -4.10 -16.72 -42.86
CA LEU A 11 -4.84 -17.40 -41.79
C LEU A 11 -4.07 -17.35 -40.46
N PHE A 12 -2.74 -17.51 -40.51
CA PHE A 12 -1.87 -17.44 -39.33
C PHE A 12 -1.80 -16.03 -38.75
N VAL A 13 -1.73 -14.99 -39.59
CA VAL A 13 -1.77 -13.58 -39.16
C VAL A 13 -3.15 -13.21 -38.59
N PHE A 14 -4.25 -13.74 -39.15
CA PHE A 14 -5.59 -13.51 -38.62
C PHE A 14 -5.82 -14.16 -37.24
N ILE A 15 -5.24 -15.35 -37.00
CA ILE A 15 -5.25 -16.01 -35.70
C ILE A 15 -4.38 -15.25 -34.68
N LEU A 16 -3.26 -14.64 -35.11
CA LEU A 16 -2.37 -13.86 -34.23
C LEU A 16 -2.97 -12.51 -33.79
N ILE A 17 -3.87 -11.92 -34.60
CA ILE A 17 -4.55 -10.65 -34.27
C ILE A 17 -5.72 -10.87 -33.30
N LEU A 18 -6.30 -12.07 -33.24
CA LEU A 18 -7.38 -12.43 -32.31
C LEU A 18 -6.92 -12.75 -30.88
N THR A 19 -5.61 -12.78 -30.62
CA THR A 19 -5.02 -13.07 -29.30
C THR A 19 -4.48 -11.83 -28.58
N PHE A 20 -4.81 -10.62 -29.02
CA PHE A 20 -4.57 -9.44 -28.19
C PHE A 20 -5.71 -9.32 -27.17
N PRO A 21 -5.42 -9.49 -25.86
CA PRO A 21 -6.42 -9.19 -24.85
C PRO A 21 -6.71 -7.69 -24.94
N VAL A 22 -7.91 -7.35 -25.42
CA VAL A 22 -8.44 -6.00 -25.24
C VAL A 22 -8.54 -5.82 -23.73
N LEU A 23 -7.77 -4.89 -23.17
CA LEU A 23 -7.92 -4.44 -21.79
C LEU A 23 -9.28 -3.77 -21.70
N THR A 24 -10.32 -4.56 -21.43
CA THR A 24 -11.64 -4.05 -21.07
C THR A 24 -11.53 -3.54 -19.65
N PHE A 25 -11.71 -2.22 -19.46
CA PHE A 25 -12.01 -1.68 -18.14
C PHE A 25 -13.15 -2.47 -17.52
N ALA A 26 -13.06 -2.76 -16.22
CA ALA A 26 -14.12 -3.49 -15.55
C ALA A 26 -15.40 -2.64 -15.63
N ASP A 27 -16.54 -3.24 -15.95
CA ASP A 27 -17.82 -2.56 -15.83
C ASP A 27 -18.30 -2.64 -14.38
N SER A 28 -18.96 -1.59 -13.87
CA SER A 28 -19.48 -1.58 -12.50
C SER A 28 -20.49 -2.71 -12.25
N SER A 29 -21.15 -3.18 -13.32
CA SER A 29 -22.06 -4.34 -13.29
C SER A 29 -21.36 -5.68 -12.99
N GLU A 30 -20.03 -5.74 -12.99
CA GLU A 30 -19.29 -6.98 -12.70
C GLU A 30 -18.99 -7.19 -11.21
N PHE A 31 -19.32 -6.22 -10.36
CA PHE A 31 -19.06 -6.24 -8.92
C PHE A 31 -20.32 -6.56 -8.13
N GLN A 32 -20.21 -7.48 -7.18
CA GLN A 32 -21.33 -7.94 -6.36
C GLN A 32 -21.79 -6.89 -5.35
N TYR A 33 -20.86 -6.09 -4.85
CA TYR A 33 -21.09 -5.16 -3.75
C TYR A 33 -20.68 -3.74 -4.14
N GLN A 34 -21.35 -2.78 -3.51
CA GLN A 34 -21.03 -1.36 -3.65
C GLN A 34 -21.30 -0.58 -2.35
N ALA A 35 -20.58 0.51 -2.16
CA ALA A 35 -20.84 1.48 -1.09
C ALA A 35 -20.46 2.90 -1.53
N PRO A 36 -21.28 3.93 -1.21
CA PRO A 36 -20.90 5.32 -1.44
C PRO A 36 -19.82 5.74 -0.45
N LEU A 37 -18.86 6.55 -0.88
CA LEU A 37 -17.90 7.17 0.03
C LEU A 37 -18.53 8.40 0.69
N LEU A 38 -18.50 8.45 2.02
CA LEU A 38 -19.00 9.57 2.80
C LEU A 38 -17.83 10.46 3.26
N SER A 39 -17.86 11.73 2.88
CA SER A 39 -16.82 12.70 3.24
C SER A 39 -16.95 13.13 4.69
N SER A 40 -15.84 13.15 5.43
CA SER A 40 -15.80 13.64 6.82
C SER A 40 -15.55 15.16 6.93
N GLY A 41 -15.36 15.86 5.81
CA GLY A 41 -15.17 17.31 5.79
C GLY A 41 -15.12 17.92 4.38
N THR A 42 -14.77 19.19 4.31
CA THR A 42 -14.45 19.89 3.05
C THR A 42 -12.95 20.17 3.02
N SER A 43 -12.25 19.66 1.99
CA SER A 43 -10.84 19.97 1.75
C SER A 43 -10.66 20.55 0.36
N GLN A 44 -9.75 21.52 0.26
CA GLN A 44 -9.29 22.08 -1.01
C GLN A 44 -8.14 21.27 -1.63
N ASN A 45 -7.70 20.17 -0.98
CA ASN A 45 -6.62 19.35 -1.49
C ASN A 45 -7.05 18.58 -2.74
N SER A 46 -6.09 18.37 -3.65
CA SER A 46 -6.30 17.61 -4.89
C SER A 46 -6.46 16.11 -4.68
N TYR A 47 -6.27 15.62 -3.46
CA TYR A 47 -6.34 14.20 -3.11
C TYR A 47 -7.10 13.99 -1.79
N SER A 48 -7.67 12.80 -1.66
CA SER A 48 -8.40 12.35 -0.48
C SER A 48 -8.02 10.92 -0.13
N LEU A 49 -8.28 10.55 1.12
CA LEU A 49 -8.03 9.22 1.68
C LEU A 49 -9.33 8.54 2.05
N VAL A 50 -9.38 7.22 1.92
CA VAL A 50 -10.44 6.39 2.49
C VAL A 50 -9.82 5.15 3.13
N GLU A 51 -10.21 4.88 4.38
CA GLU A 51 -9.87 3.64 5.07
C GLU A 51 -10.77 2.50 4.56
N ILE A 52 -10.18 1.38 4.15
CA ILE A 52 -10.95 0.21 3.72
C ILE A 52 -11.58 -0.46 4.95
N SER A 53 -12.91 -0.62 4.98
CA SER A 53 -13.61 -1.18 6.14
C SER A 53 -13.36 -2.68 6.31
N ASP A 54 -13.58 -3.20 7.53
CA ASP A 54 -13.44 -4.63 7.83
C ASP A 54 -14.34 -5.51 6.94
N GLU A 55 -15.55 -5.03 6.62
CA GLU A 55 -16.47 -5.73 5.74
C GLU A 55 -15.91 -5.86 4.32
N VAL A 56 -15.40 -4.77 3.74
CA VAL A 56 -14.82 -4.77 2.39
C VAL A 56 -13.60 -5.71 2.36
N LEU A 57 -12.72 -5.63 3.36
CA LEU A 57 -11.57 -6.54 3.50
C LEU A 57 -12.02 -8.01 3.59
N GLY A 58 -13.10 -8.28 4.32
CA GLY A 58 -13.67 -9.61 4.48
C GLY A 58 -14.32 -10.19 3.22
N GLN A 59 -14.81 -9.32 2.33
CA GLN A 59 -15.50 -9.70 1.09
C GLN A 59 -14.59 -9.68 -0.14
N THR A 60 -13.35 -9.18 0.00
CA THR A 60 -12.32 -9.23 -1.04
C THR A 60 -11.26 -10.30 -0.74
N ARG A 61 -10.42 -10.59 -1.75
CA ARG A 61 -9.21 -11.40 -1.57
C ARG A 61 -8.12 -10.56 -0.91
N ALA A 62 -7.14 -11.22 -0.28
CA ALA A 62 -5.96 -10.56 0.26
C ALA A 62 -5.33 -9.59 -0.78
N GLY A 63 -5.08 -8.34 -0.36
CA GLY A 63 -4.56 -7.28 -1.23
C GLY A 63 -5.61 -6.52 -2.05
N CYS A 64 -6.90 -6.78 -1.84
CA CYS A 64 -8.02 -6.06 -2.45
C CYS A 64 -7.97 -5.93 -3.99
N PRO A 65 -7.67 -7.00 -4.75
CA PRO A 65 -7.36 -6.89 -6.18
C PRO A 65 -8.55 -6.44 -7.04
N ASP A 66 -9.75 -6.75 -6.60
CA ASP A 66 -11.01 -6.44 -7.28
C ASP A 66 -11.65 -5.14 -6.80
N LEU A 67 -10.97 -4.37 -5.95
CA LEU A 67 -11.48 -3.07 -5.54
C LEU A 67 -11.41 -2.09 -6.72
N ARG A 68 -12.52 -1.40 -7.01
CA ARG A 68 -12.58 -0.30 -7.98
C ARG A 68 -13.32 0.89 -7.38
N LEU A 69 -12.83 2.09 -7.66
CA LEU A 69 -13.45 3.34 -7.26
C LEU A 69 -14.03 4.01 -8.50
N TYR A 70 -15.29 4.44 -8.45
CA TYR A 70 -15.92 5.17 -9.54
C TYR A 70 -16.41 6.52 -9.08
N ARG A 71 -16.32 7.49 -9.98
CA ARG A 71 -17.07 8.74 -9.95
C ARG A 71 -18.09 8.66 -11.07
N GLU A 72 -19.35 8.51 -10.70
CA GLU A 72 -20.43 8.18 -11.66
C GLU A 72 -20.10 6.90 -12.45
N ASN A 73 -19.77 7.02 -13.74
CA ASN A 73 -19.41 5.91 -14.63
C ASN A 73 -17.92 5.88 -14.99
N GLU A 74 -17.11 6.77 -14.42
CA GLU A 74 -15.68 6.85 -14.68
C GLU A 74 -14.88 6.22 -13.54
N GLU A 75 -14.01 5.28 -13.88
CA GLU A 75 -13.09 4.67 -12.91
C GLU A 75 -12.04 5.70 -12.46
N VAL A 76 -11.92 5.87 -11.15
CA VAL A 76 -11.00 6.81 -10.52
C VAL A 76 -9.75 6.04 -10.07
N PRO A 77 -8.55 6.47 -10.51
CA PRO A 77 -7.32 5.81 -10.09
C PRO A 77 -7.10 6.00 -8.59
N PHE A 78 -6.61 4.95 -7.92
CA PHE A 78 -6.28 5.00 -6.50
C PHE A 78 -4.94 4.31 -6.21
N ALA A 79 -4.39 4.52 -5.02
CA ALA A 79 -3.17 3.84 -4.58
C ALA A 79 -3.29 3.45 -3.11
N PHE A 80 -2.88 2.24 -2.76
CA PHE A 80 -2.72 1.84 -1.37
C PHE A 80 -1.54 2.58 -0.74
N ILE A 81 -1.72 3.07 0.49
CA ILE A 81 -0.67 3.75 1.24
C ILE A 81 -0.25 2.95 2.47
N SER A 82 0.98 3.17 2.92
CA SER A 82 1.43 2.67 4.22
C SER A 82 0.63 3.38 5.32
N ASN A 83 0.12 2.61 6.28
CA ASN A 83 -0.56 3.16 7.46
C ASN A 83 0.40 3.92 8.39
N VAL A 84 1.70 3.76 8.16
CA VAL A 84 2.78 4.39 8.92
C VAL A 84 3.55 5.29 7.97
N ILE A 85 3.60 6.58 8.28
CA ILE A 85 4.28 7.59 7.48
C ILE A 85 5.31 8.28 8.38
N PRO A 86 6.54 8.48 7.91
CA PRO A 86 7.46 9.37 8.60
C PRO A 86 6.87 10.77 8.67
N VAL A 87 6.69 11.33 9.88
CA VAL A 87 6.40 12.75 10.03
C VAL A 87 7.70 13.50 9.93
N GLU A 88 7.74 14.46 9.02
CA GLU A 88 8.83 15.43 8.99
C GLU A 88 8.36 16.72 9.67
N ASN A 89 9.10 17.15 10.69
CA ASN A 89 8.88 18.42 11.35
C ASN A 89 10.01 19.38 11.00
N SER A 90 9.70 20.67 10.87
CA SER A 90 10.68 21.71 10.56
C SER A 90 10.93 22.58 11.77
N ILE A 91 12.16 22.61 12.26
CA ILE A 91 12.57 23.51 13.35
C ILE A 91 13.47 24.62 12.82
N SER A 92 13.29 25.84 13.29
CA SER A 92 14.26 26.90 13.01
C SER A 92 15.61 26.56 13.65
N ALA A 93 16.70 26.78 12.93
CA ALA A 93 18.05 26.57 13.45
C ALA A 93 18.88 27.85 13.39
N GLU A 94 19.71 28.05 14.41
CA GLU A 94 20.67 29.13 14.44
C GLU A 94 21.84 28.84 13.48
N MET A 95 22.21 29.85 12.70
CA MET A 95 23.32 29.79 11.75
C MET A 95 24.55 30.46 12.35
N TYR A 96 25.65 29.73 12.44
CA TYR A 96 26.94 30.23 12.90
C TYR A 96 28.01 30.07 11.81
N ASN A 97 29.20 30.63 12.05
CA ASN A 97 30.34 30.60 11.12
C ASN A 97 29.98 31.05 9.70
N GLN A 98 29.13 32.07 9.58
CA GLN A 98 28.68 32.61 8.31
C GLN A 98 29.82 33.38 7.63
N GLY A 99 30.09 33.09 6.35
CA GLY A 99 31.16 33.74 5.61
C GLY A 99 31.13 33.44 4.11
N ILE A 100 32.09 34.01 3.39
CA ILE A 100 32.33 33.75 1.98
C ILE A 100 33.72 33.10 1.86
N ASN A 101 33.80 31.96 1.17
CA ASN A 101 35.08 31.28 0.96
C ASN A 101 35.91 31.94 -0.15
N SER A 102 37.13 31.44 -0.39
CA SER A 102 38.01 31.93 -1.45
C SER A 102 37.44 31.81 -2.86
N SER A 103 36.47 30.93 -3.07
CA SER A 103 35.77 30.72 -4.35
C SER A 103 34.58 31.66 -4.54
N GLY A 104 34.23 32.48 -3.53
CA GLY A 104 33.06 33.35 -3.56
C GLY A 104 31.75 32.69 -3.13
N ASP A 105 31.79 31.45 -2.64
CA ASP A 105 30.62 30.71 -2.17
C ASP A 105 30.30 31.07 -0.72
N GLN A 106 29.01 31.15 -0.39
CA GLN A 106 28.62 31.43 0.98
C GLN A 106 28.58 30.14 1.79
N ILE A 107 29.14 30.18 2.98
CA ILE A 107 29.20 29.06 3.91
C ILE A 107 28.56 29.48 5.22
N PHE A 108 27.82 28.57 5.82
CA PHE A 108 27.37 28.67 7.20
C PHE A 108 27.24 27.26 7.81
N GLU A 109 27.18 27.22 9.12
CA GLU A 109 27.08 25.99 9.90
C GLU A 109 25.86 26.06 10.82
N VAL A 110 25.27 24.89 11.09
CA VAL A 110 24.11 24.71 11.94
C VAL A 110 24.33 23.52 12.86
N GLN A 111 23.74 23.59 14.05
CA GLN A 111 23.82 22.52 15.05
C GLN A 111 22.64 21.57 14.83
N GLY A 112 22.92 20.29 14.64
CA GLY A 112 21.91 19.25 14.62
C GLY A 112 21.33 19.03 16.02
N PRO A 113 20.00 18.92 16.18
CA PRO A 113 19.39 18.63 17.46
C PRO A 113 19.76 17.23 17.97
N GLU A 114 20.04 17.14 19.26
CA GLU A 114 20.49 15.90 19.90
C GLU A 114 19.42 14.79 19.82
N GLY A 115 19.85 13.56 19.49
CA GLY A 115 18.97 12.39 19.44
C GLY A 115 17.95 12.39 18.29
N LYS A 116 18.00 13.35 17.37
CA LYS A 116 17.09 13.45 16.22
C LYS A 116 17.83 13.17 14.91
N TRP A 117 17.08 12.65 13.94
CA TRP A 117 17.57 12.44 12.57
C TRP A 117 17.15 13.62 11.70
N LEU A 118 18.11 14.19 10.97
CA LEU A 118 17.89 15.21 9.96
C LEU A 118 17.74 14.56 8.58
N THR A 119 16.80 15.02 7.79
CA THR A 119 16.55 14.56 6.40
C THR A 119 16.61 15.68 5.38
N GLY A 120 16.62 16.94 5.81
CA GLY A 120 16.64 18.07 4.92
C GLY A 120 16.81 19.40 5.62
N PHE A 121 16.77 20.47 4.84
CA PHE A 121 16.56 21.82 5.34
C PHE A 121 15.77 22.66 4.33
N ILE A 122 15.14 23.74 4.81
CA ILE A 122 14.46 24.76 4.02
C ILE A 122 15.20 26.09 4.19
N LEU A 123 15.71 26.66 3.09
CA LEU A 123 16.32 27.99 3.09
C LEU A 123 15.24 29.07 3.10
N GLN A 124 15.22 29.92 4.12
CA GLN A 124 14.26 31.03 4.21
C GLN A 124 14.86 32.26 3.54
N THR A 125 14.31 32.67 2.40
CA THR A 125 14.76 33.85 1.64
C THR A 125 13.58 34.60 1.02
N LEU A 126 13.74 35.92 0.86
CA LEU A 126 12.82 36.79 0.11
C LEU A 126 13.35 37.10 -1.31
N GLU A 127 14.54 36.63 -1.65
CA GLU A 127 15.08 36.77 -3.01
C GLU A 127 14.21 35.99 -4.00
N THR A 128 14.07 36.54 -5.20
CA THR A 128 13.31 35.92 -6.30
C THR A 128 14.20 35.79 -7.52
N ASN A 129 13.81 34.93 -8.46
CA ASN A 129 14.53 34.74 -9.73
C ASN A 129 16.01 34.35 -9.58
N PHE A 130 16.28 33.34 -8.76
CA PHE A 130 17.63 32.82 -8.54
C PHE A 130 17.70 31.31 -8.79
N VAL A 131 18.90 30.84 -9.12
CA VAL A 131 19.24 29.41 -9.15
C VAL A 131 20.63 29.29 -8.52
N ARG A 132 20.75 28.44 -7.51
CA ARG A 132 22.00 28.12 -6.81
C ARG A 132 22.10 26.61 -6.58
N LYS A 133 23.32 26.10 -6.56
CA LYS A 133 23.60 24.75 -6.07
C LYS A 133 24.01 24.81 -4.61
N VAL A 134 23.76 23.73 -3.89
CA VAL A 134 24.10 23.58 -2.48
C VAL A 134 24.90 22.30 -2.28
N LYS A 135 25.92 22.41 -1.44
CA LYS A 135 26.66 21.29 -0.87
C LYS A 135 26.39 21.24 0.64
N VAL A 136 26.12 20.04 1.14
CA VAL A 136 25.86 19.74 2.56
C VAL A 136 26.93 18.78 3.06
N GLU A 137 27.58 19.17 4.16
CA GLU A 137 28.60 18.39 4.83
C GLU A 137 28.22 18.20 6.30
N GLY A 138 28.64 17.09 6.90
CA GLY A 138 28.43 16.82 8.31
C GLY A 138 29.71 16.44 9.04
N SER A 139 29.77 16.74 10.33
CA SER A 139 30.90 16.43 11.18
C SER A 139 30.47 16.00 12.57
N SER A 140 31.24 15.08 13.17
CA SER A 140 31.12 14.67 14.57
C SER A 140 32.06 15.44 15.50
N ASP A 141 33.05 16.16 14.95
CA ASP A 141 34.13 16.79 15.72
C ASP A 141 34.47 18.22 15.25
N GLN A 142 33.71 18.76 14.28
CA GLN A 142 33.92 20.04 13.58
C GLN A 142 35.28 20.17 12.87
N LYS A 143 36.07 19.11 12.81
CA LYS A 143 37.40 19.07 12.17
C LYS A 143 37.36 18.27 10.89
N ASN A 144 36.76 17.09 10.95
CA ASN A 144 36.61 16.16 9.84
C ASN A 144 35.19 16.25 9.30
N TRP A 145 35.07 16.80 8.10
CA TRP A 145 33.79 17.00 7.41
C TRP A 145 33.62 15.96 6.32
N ARG A 146 32.44 15.32 6.29
CA ARG A 146 32.06 14.35 5.26
C ARG A 146 30.95 14.94 4.41
N VAL A 147 31.02 14.77 3.09
CA VAL A 147 29.95 15.19 2.19
C VAL A 147 28.74 14.29 2.42
N ILE A 148 27.61 14.89 2.81
CA ILE A 148 26.32 14.20 2.94
C ILE A 148 25.59 14.26 1.60
N GLN A 149 25.60 15.42 0.95
CA GLN A 149 24.93 15.65 -0.32
C GLN A 149 25.65 16.76 -1.10
N SER A 150 25.88 16.54 -2.39
CA SER A 150 26.32 17.58 -3.33
C SER A 150 25.25 17.84 -4.38
N ASP A 151 25.38 18.95 -5.10
CA ASP A 151 24.66 19.24 -6.35
C ASP A 151 23.13 19.29 -6.24
N ARG A 152 22.61 19.69 -5.07
CA ARG A 152 21.18 20.01 -4.93
C ARG A 152 20.92 21.45 -5.35
N THR A 153 19.90 21.67 -6.17
CA THR A 153 19.56 23.00 -6.67
C THR A 153 18.46 23.61 -5.82
N VAL A 154 18.68 24.82 -5.32
CA VAL A 154 17.63 25.71 -4.80
C VAL A 154 17.36 26.81 -5.82
N PHE A 155 16.10 27.11 -6.05
CA PHE A 155 15.70 28.09 -7.05
C PHE A 155 14.39 28.79 -6.73
N ASP A 156 14.25 29.97 -7.29
CA ASP A 156 13.00 30.69 -7.45
C ASP A 156 12.96 31.17 -8.90
N LEU A 157 11.93 30.80 -9.67
CA LEU A 157 11.73 31.25 -11.06
C LEU A 157 10.40 32.00 -11.20
N SER A 158 9.94 32.65 -10.11
CA SER A 158 8.62 33.25 -10.03
C SER A 158 8.41 34.37 -11.06
N GLN A 159 9.48 35.08 -11.45
CA GLN A 159 9.42 36.12 -12.50
C GLN A 159 9.13 35.56 -13.90
N GLU A 160 9.35 34.27 -14.12
CA GLU A 160 9.00 33.56 -15.36
C GLU A 160 7.65 32.84 -15.26
N ASN A 161 6.84 33.13 -14.23
CA ASN A 161 5.62 32.39 -13.87
C ASN A 161 5.87 30.88 -13.67
N LYS A 162 7.02 30.54 -13.09
CA LYS A 162 7.43 29.15 -12.80
C LYS A 162 7.54 28.90 -11.30
N SER A 163 7.87 27.65 -10.96
CA SER A 163 7.94 27.15 -9.59
C SER A 163 9.11 27.73 -8.77
N ARG A 164 9.02 27.52 -7.46
CA ARG A 164 10.04 27.83 -6.46
C ARG A 164 10.33 26.57 -5.66
N ASN A 165 11.60 26.28 -5.38
CA ASN A 165 12.01 25.27 -4.43
C ASN A 165 13.23 25.75 -3.62
N THR A 166 13.04 25.92 -2.31
CA THR A 166 14.11 26.28 -1.36
C THR A 166 14.47 25.14 -0.42
N GLU A 167 13.91 23.95 -0.65
CA GLU A 167 14.11 22.77 0.15
C GLU A 167 15.23 21.89 -0.42
N VAL A 168 16.07 21.38 0.48
CA VAL A 168 17.18 20.50 0.16
C VAL A 168 17.07 19.24 1.00
N ALA A 169 16.61 18.15 0.38
CA ALA A 169 16.62 16.83 0.98
C ALA A 169 17.99 16.14 0.83
N PHE A 170 18.39 15.40 1.86
CA PHE A 170 19.65 14.65 1.92
C PHE A 170 19.48 13.33 2.71
N PRO A 171 20.40 12.36 2.55
CA PRO A 171 20.36 11.11 3.31
C PRO A 171 20.31 11.35 4.82
N LYS A 172 19.49 10.56 5.53
CA LYS A 172 19.29 10.72 6.97
C LYS A 172 20.62 10.78 7.74
N THR A 173 20.76 11.75 8.63
CA THR A 173 21.98 11.98 9.39
C THR A 173 21.66 12.47 10.80
N ASN A 174 22.45 12.04 11.78
CA ASN A 174 22.39 12.51 13.16
C ASN A 174 23.71 13.18 13.58
N LEU A 175 24.48 13.68 12.59
CA LEU A 175 25.74 14.36 12.86
C LEU A 175 25.48 15.70 13.57
N PRO A 176 26.22 16.00 14.66
CA PRO A 176 25.95 17.17 15.50
C PRO A 176 26.22 18.49 14.79
N SER A 177 27.13 18.54 13.81
CA SER A 177 27.41 19.77 13.08
C SER A 177 27.19 19.56 11.59
N VAL A 178 26.42 20.45 10.98
CA VAL A 178 26.12 20.44 9.54
C VAL A 178 26.59 21.74 8.93
N ARG A 179 27.36 21.66 7.85
CA ARG A 179 27.87 22.80 7.10
C ARG A 179 27.18 22.84 5.74
N ILE A 180 26.68 24.02 5.40
CA ILE A 180 25.97 24.28 4.16
C ILE A 180 26.77 25.29 3.36
N THR A 181 27.07 24.94 2.11
CA THR A 181 27.74 25.83 1.15
C THR A 181 26.80 26.11 -0.01
N ILE A 182 26.44 27.38 -0.20
CA ILE A 182 25.70 27.85 -1.36
C ILE A 182 26.69 28.29 -2.43
N LEU A 183 26.74 27.52 -3.51
CA LEU A 183 27.63 27.75 -4.64
C LEU A 183 27.11 28.93 -5.46
N ASN A 184 27.88 30.02 -5.49
CA ASN A 184 27.47 31.25 -6.15
C ASN A 184 27.81 31.25 -7.63
N GLU A 185 28.82 30.49 -8.06
CA GLU A 185 29.23 30.36 -9.47
C GLU A 185 29.39 31.75 -10.15
N GLY A 186 30.00 32.71 -9.44
CA GLY A 186 30.24 34.08 -9.91
C GLY A 186 29.05 35.05 -9.83
N LYS A 187 27.88 34.60 -9.37
CA LYS A 187 26.71 35.46 -9.13
C LYS A 187 26.82 36.17 -7.79
N PRO A 188 26.10 37.30 -7.58
CA PRO A 188 26.05 37.96 -6.28
C PRO A 188 25.58 37.02 -5.16
N PRO A 189 26.07 37.19 -3.92
CA PRO A 189 25.63 36.41 -2.76
C PRO A 189 24.10 36.44 -2.58
N LEU A 190 23.50 35.28 -2.33
CA LEU A 190 22.08 35.15 -2.04
C LEU A 190 21.79 35.66 -0.63
N LYS A 191 20.79 36.52 -0.47
CA LYS A 191 20.32 36.96 0.86
C LYS A 191 19.34 35.96 1.43
N TRP A 192 19.42 35.67 2.72
CA TRP A 192 18.49 34.81 3.44
C TRP A 192 18.15 35.39 4.81
N GLN A 193 17.04 34.94 5.36
CA GLN A 193 16.54 35.32 6.68
C GLN A 193 16.85 34.26 7.73
N GLY A 194 17.00 33.00 7.30
CA GLY A 194 17.12 31.87 8.22
C GLY A 194 17.14 30.53 7.50
N ILE A 195 17.14 29.49 8.32
CA ILE A 195 17.05 28.11 7.88
C ILE A 195 16.15 27.34 8.83
N GLN A 196 15.36 26.43 8.26
CA GLN A 196 14.66 25.41 9.03
C GLN A 196 15.26 24.05 8.73
N LEU A 197 15.55 23.27 9.76
CA LEU A 197 16.01 21.89 9.65
C LEU A 197 14.81 20.95 9.62
N THR A 198 14.82 20.03 8.66
CA THR A 198 13.80 18.98 8.54
C THR A 198 14.22 17.79 9.39
N LEU A 199 13.45 17.52 10.43
CA LEU A 199 13.61 16.41 11.35
C LEU A 199 12.69 15.26 10.95
N LEU A 200 13.25 14.06 10.94
CA LEU A 200 12.45 12.84 10.95
C LEU A 200 11.94 12.61 12.38
N GLU A 201 10.67 12.92 12.60
CA GLU A 201 9.95 12.61 13.84
C GLU A 201 9.25 11.23 13.75
N GLU A 202 8.55 10.88 14.83
CA GLU A 202 7.82 9.62 14.96
C GLU A 202 6.91 9.33 13.78
N GLN A 203 6.68 8.04 13.58
CA GLN A 203 5.78 7.51 12.58
C GLN A 203 4.34 7.95 12.88
N ALA A 204 3.78 8.90 12.12
CA ALA A 204 2.35 9.16 12.16
C ALA A 204 1.62 7.97 11.57
N THR A 205 0.51 7.61 12.22
CA THR A 205 -0.38 6.59 11.69
C THR A 205 -1.58 7.24 11.01
N VAL A 206 -1.86 6.83 9.77
CA VAL A 206 -3.06 7.29 9.04
C VAL A 206 -4.32 6.69 9.63
N THR A 207 -4.22 5.45 10.13
CA THR A 207 -5.32 4.70 10.70
C THR A 207 -5.01 4.26 12.12
N GLU A 208 -6.05 4.26 12.95
CA GLU A 208 -5.96 3.79 14.33
C GLU A 208 -5.79 2.27 14.38
N LEU A 209 -5.12 1.81 15.44
CA LEU A 209 -5.05 0.39 15.75
C LEU A 209 -6.40 -0.06 16.32
N LYS A 210 -7.04 -1.03 15.66
CA LYS A 210 -8.39 -1.51 16.01
C LYS A 210 -8.34 -2.90 16.61
N ASP A 211 -9.19 -3.12 17.61
CA ASP A 211 -9.51 -4.46 18.10
C ASP A 211 -10.27 -5.23 17.02
N ARG A 212 -9.89 -6.49 16.79
CA ARG A 212 -10.54 -7.35 15.82
C ARG A 212 -11.66 -8.15 16.48
N PRO A 213 -12.87 -8.15 15.92
CA PRO A 213 -13.95 -8.97 16.44
C PRO A 213 -13.63 -10.45 16.24
N VAL A 214 -13.53 -11.20 17.34
CA VAL A 214 -13.19 -12.63 17.36
C VAL A 214 -14.20 -13.43 18.15
N THR A 215 -14.45 -14.67 17.71
CA THR A 215 -14.97 -15.73 18.59
C THR A 215 -13.77 -16.48 19.17
N GLN A 216 -13.82 -16.79 20.47
CA GLN A 216 -12.71 -17.46 21.15
C GLN A 216 -13.12 -18.81 21.74
N GLN A 217 -12.19 -19.76 21.70
CA GLN A 217 -12.28 -21.05 22.37
C GLN A 217 -10.97 -21.35 23.09
N THR A 218 -11.05 -21.60 24.39
CA THR A 218 -9.88 -21.84 25.24
C THR A 218 -9.87 -23.28 25.73
N SER A 219 -8.71 -23.89 25.70
CA SER A 219 -8.44 -25.21 26.28
C SER A 219 -7.08 -25.20 26.97
N ALA A 220 -6.87 -26.11 27.91
CA ALA A 220 -5.57 -26.28 28.57
C ALA A 220 -5.24 -27.76 28.70
N LEU A 221 -4.07 -28.16 28.22
CA LEU A 221 -3.60 -29.55 28.28
C LEU A 221 -2.07 -29.59 28.40
N ASN A 222 -1.55 -30.48 29.24
CA ASN A 222 -0.11 -30.75 29.40
C ASN A 222 0.75 -29.49 29.60
N GLY A 223 0.33 -28.58 30.48
CA GLY A 223 1.07 -27.34 30.77
C GLY A 223 1.02 -26.29 29.66
N VAL A 224 0.12 -26.43 28.68
CA VAL A 224 -0.09 -25.45 27.60
C VAL A 224 -1.55 -24.99 27.61
N GLN A 225 -1.76 -23.67 27.65
CA GLN A 225 -3.06 -23.08 27.32
C GLN A 225 -3.11 -22.81 25.82
N GLU A 226 -4.12 -23.34 25.15
CA GLU A 226 -4.39 -23.09 23.75
C GLU A 226 -5.66 -22.26 23.60
N VAL A 227 -5.57 -21.15 22.87
CA VAL A 227 -6.69 -20.27 22.56
C VAL A 227 -6.84 -20.17 21.05
N ILE A 228 -7.97 -20.63 20.53
CA ILE A 228 -8.33 -20.50 19.12
C ILE A 228 -9.21 -19.27 18.95
N LEU A 229 -8.79 -18.35 18.09
CA LEU A 229 -9.47 -17.11 17.76
C LEU A 229 -9.93 -17.17 16.30
N GLU A 230 -11.23 -17.06 16.06
CA GLU A 230 -11.81 -16.94 14.72
C GLU A 230 -12.25 -15.50 14.50
N LEU A 231 -11.67 -14.83 13.51
CA LEU A 231 -12.10 -13.48 13.12
C LEU A 231 -13.49 -13.50 12.47
N LYS A 232 -14.29 -12.47 12.77
CA LYS A 232 -15.60 -12.25 12.11
C LYS A 232 -15.47 -12.20 10.58
N TYR A 233 -14.40 -11.57 10.09
CA TYR A 233 -14.11 -11.44 8.66
C TYR A 233 -12.73 -12.05 8.35
N PRO A 234 -12.55 -12.75 7.21
CA PRO A 234 -11.23 -13.17 6.76
C PRO A 234 -10.41 -11.96 6.28
N ASN A 235 -9.11 -12.16 6.02
CA ASN A 235 -8.23 -11.17 5.37
C ASN A 235 -8.01 -9.86 6.16
N LEU A 236 -8.54 -9.73 7.39
CA LEU A 236 -8.25 -8.56 8.23
C LEU A 236 -6.77 -8.56 8.64
N PRO A 237 -6.05 -7.44 8.43
CA PRO A 237 -4.69 -7.31 8.93
C PRO A 237 -4.64 -7.39 10.46
N VAL A 238 -3.72 -8.21 10.98
CA VAL A 238 -3.40 -8.31 12.39
C VAL A 238 -1.92 -8.05 12.58
N SER A 239 -1.60 -7.08 13.43
CA SER A 239 -0.23 -6.67 13.76
C SER A 239 0.15 -6.97 15.20
N GLU A 240 -0.82 -7.15 16.10
CA GLU A 240 -0.57 -7.35 17.52
C GLU A 240 -1.55 -8.36 18.13
N LEU A 241 -1.03 -9.16 19.05
CA LEU A 241 -1.79 -9.98 19.97
C LEU A 241 -1.57 -9.40 21.37
N GLU A 242 -2.65 -9.01 22.05
CA GLU A 242 -2.62 -8.61 23.45
C GLU A 242 -3.20 -9.73 24.32
N ILE A 243 -2.51 -10.05 25.42
CA ILE A 243 -2.94 -11.04 26.41
C ILE A 243 -2.91 -10.39 27.79
N GLN A 244 -4.08 -10.13 28.35
CA GLN A 244 -4.25 -9.64 29.71
C GLN A 244 -4.66 -10.80 30.63
N ALA A 245 -4.00 -10.90 31.77
CA ALA A 245 -4.26 -11.89 32.80
C ALA A 245 -4.34 -11.22 34.17
N ASP A 246 -5.15 -11.78 35.08
CA ASP A 246 -5.30 -11.26 36.44
C ASP A 246 -4.07 -11.56 37.31
N ASP A 247 -3.28 -12.58 36.94
CA ASP A 247 -2.09 -13.02 37.64
C ASP A 247 -0.99 -11.96 37.67
N ARG A 248 -0.09 -12.10 38.66
CA ARG A 248 1.09 -11.25 38.84
C ARG A 248 2.33 -12.13 39.02
N ASN A 249 3.50 -11.56 38.77
CA ASN A 249 4.80 -12.22 38.91
C ASN A 249 4.93 -13.48 38.04
N TYR A 250 4.59 -13.35 36.76
CA TYR A 250 4.70 -14.43 35.79
C TYR A 250 5.56 -14.02 34.60
N SER A 251 6.13 -15.03 33.93
CA SER A 251 6.53 -14.95 32.52
C SER A 251 6.12 -16.21 31.78
N ARG A 252 5.62 -16.05 30.56
CA ARG A 252 5.17 -17.15 29.69
C ARG A 252 5.63 -16.91 28.27
N ARG A 253 6.20 -17.95 27.67
CA ARG A 253 6.41 -18.01 26.22
C ARG A 253 5.07 -18.18 25.51
N VAL A 254 4.90 -17.45 24.42
CA VAL A 254 3.73 -17.47 23.56
C VAL A 254 4.14 -17.82 22.14
N GLU A 255 3.41 -18.74 21.51
CA GLU A 255 3.50 -19.00 20.07
C GLU A 255 2.15 -18.72 19.42
N VAL A 256 2.17 -18.00 18.30
CA VAL A 256 0.99 -17.66 17.52
C VAL A 256 1.08 -18.37 16.19
N PHE A 257 0.05 -19.13 15.86
CA PHE A 257 -0.12 -19.81 14.59
C PHE A 257 -1.32 -19.20 13.85
N GLU A 258 -1.30 -19.29 12.53
CA GLU A 258 -2.39 -18.85 11.67
C GLU A 258 -2.90 -19.96 10.76
N SER A 259 -4.17 -19.87 10.36
CA SER A 259 -4.79 -20.78 9.41
C SER A 259 -5.92 -20.10 8.63
N VAL A 260 -6.04 -20.44 7.35
CA VAL A 260 -7.17 -19.99 6.52
C VAL A 260 -8.45 -20.77 6.85
N ALA A 261 -8.33 -22.04 7.22
CA ALA A 261 -9.47 -22.96 7.38
C ALA A 261 -9.58 -23.59 8.79
N GLY A 262 -8.70 -23.24 9.72
CA GLY A 262 -8.69 -23.78 11.08
C GLY A 262 -8.14 -25.20 11.20
N LYS A 263 -7.48 -25.71 10.15
CA LYS A 263 -6.98 -27.10 10.07
C LYS A 263 -5.47 -27.15 9.93
N ASP A 264 -4.94 -26.53 8.89
CA ASP A 264 -3.50 -26.45 8.63
C ASP A 264 -2.96 -25.18 9.27
N TRP A 265 -2.08 -25.34 10.26
CA TRP A 265 -1.59 -24.26 11.10
C TRP A 265 -0.13 -23.97 10.81
N ASN A 266 0.17 -22.72 10.46
CA ASN A 266 1.53 -22.25 10.24
C ASN A 266 1.96 -21.37 11.40
N LEU A 267 3.18 -21.57 11.89
CA LEU A 267 3.74 -20.69 12.91
C LEU A 267 3.93 -19.29 12.32
N LEU A 268 3.32 -18.30 12.96
CA LEU A 268 3.32 -16.90 12.51
C LEU A 268 4.27 -16.04 13.33
N ALA A 269 4.23 -16.18 14.66
CA ALA A 269 5.05 -15.37 15.56
C ALA A 269 5.33 -16.11 16.87
N GLN A 270 6.36 -15.65 17.58
CA GLN A 270 6.70 -16.09 18.92
C GLN A 270 7.03 -14.87 19.78
N GLY A 271 6.74 -14.94 21.07
CA GLY A 271 7.02 -13.86 22.01
C GLY A 271 6.98 -14.33 23.46
N GLU A 272 7.12 -13.38 24.36
CA GLU A 272 7.02 -13.59 25.80
C GLU A 272 6.10 -12.53 26.39
N ILE A 273 5.17 -12.97 27.24
CA ILE A 273 4.35 -12.07 28.06
C ILE A 273 4.77 -12.23 29.51
N PHE A 274 4.82 -11.11 30.25
CA PHE A 274 5.21 -11.12 31.64
C PHE A 274 4.58 -9.96 32.40
N ASP A 275 4.39 -10.14 33.70
CA ASP A 275 4.05 -9.09 34.65
C ASP A 275 4.86 -9.35 35.92
N TYR A 276 5.75 -8.42 36.27
CA TYR A 276 6.56 -8.49 37.48
C TYR A 276 6.31 -7.27 38.35
N ARG A 277 6.02 -7.51 39.63
CA ARG A 277 6.01 -6.50 40.67
C ARG A 277 7.31 -6.58 41.45
N LEU A 278 8.16 -5.59 41.26
CA LEU A 278 9.40 -5.39 41.99
C LEU A 278 9.16 -4.44 43.17
N ASP A 279 10.12 -4.36 44.10
CA ASP A 279 10.00 -3.58 45.34
C ASP A 279 9.64 -2.10 45.12
N GLN A 280 10.02 -1.52 43.97
CA GLN A 280 9.81 -0.11 43.64
C GLN A 280 9.21 0.14 42.26
N SER A 281 8.92 -0.90 41.48
CA SER A 281 8.42 -0.74 40.11
C SER A 281 7.63 -1.95 39.64
N THR A 282 6.81 -1.74 38.61
CA THR A 282 6.17 -2.83 37.87
C THR A 282 6.75 -2.83 36.46
N VAL A 283 7.13 -3.99 35.95
CA VAL A 283 7.56 -4.18 34.57
C VAL A 283 6.66 -5.23 33.95
N SER A 284 6.00 -4.89 32.85
CA SER A 284 5.13 -5.83 32.15
C SER A 284 5.23 -5.72 30.64
N ASN A 285 4.97 -6.84 29.98
CA ASN A 285 4.70 -6.90 28.55
C ASN A 285 3.50 -7.83 28.33
N HIS A 286 2.45 -7.29 27.74
CA HIS A 286 1.23 -8.02 27.41
C HIS A 286 1.07 -8.22 25.90
N LEU A 287 2.06 -7.79 25.10
CA LEU A 287 1.96 -7.73 23.64
C LEU A 287 2.93 -8.69 22.97
N VAL A 288 2.42 -9.37 21.95
CA VAL A 288 3.20 -10.11 20.95
C VAL A 288 2.96 -9.44 19.60
N LYS A 289 4.02 -8.91 18.98
CA LYS A 289 3.94 -8.34 17.63
C LYS A 289 3.94 -9.46 16.59
N LEU A 290 3.12 -9.30 15.55
CA LEU A 290 2.98 -10.28 14.47
C LEU A 290 2.59 -9.58 13.15
N SER A 291 2.49 -10.32 12.06
CA SER A 291 1.99 -9.80 10.78
C SER A 291 1.22 -10.90 10.07
N GLY A 292 -0.09 -10.93 10.27
CA GLY A 292 -0.98 -11.95 9.72
C GLY A 292 -2.22 -11.35 9.08
N SER A 293 -2.88 -12.14 8.23
CA SER A 293 -4.18 -11.77 7.65
C SER A 293 -5.10 -12.99 7.47
N SER A 294 -4.84 -14.08 8.19
CA SER A 294 -5.64 -15.30 8.13
C SER A 294 -6.94 -15.17 8.91
N LYS A 295 -7.92 -16.06 8.65
CA LYS A 295 -9.21 -16.07 9.37
C LYS A 295 -9.08 -16.60 10.81
N TYR A 296 -8.22 -17.59 11.02
CA TYR A 296 -8.06 -18.27 12.31
C TYR A 296 -6.66 -18.06 12.87
N TYR A 297 -6.58 -17.85 14.19
CA TYR A 297 -5.33 -17.80 14.94
C TYR A 297 -5.39 -18.80 16.09
N ARG A 298 -4.27 -19.47 16.36
CA ARG A 298 -4.09 -20.35 17.50
C ARG A 298 -2.95 -19.81 18.33
N VAL A 299 -3.25 -19.45 19.57
CA VAL A 299 -2.29 -18.95 20.54
C VAL A 299 -1.97 -20.07 21.52
N LYS A 300 -0.69 -20.41 21.67
CA LYS A 300 -0.21 -21.35 22.68
C LYS A 300 0.58 -20.60 23.73
N ILE A 301 0.13 -20.66 24.97
CA ILE A 301 0.79 -20.09 26.14
C ILE A 301 1.39 -21.25 26.93
N TYR A 302 2.71 -21.28 27.02
CA TYR A 302 3.44 -22.36 27.67
C TYR A 302 3.61 -22.05 29.17
N ASN A 303 2.84 -22.75 30.00
CA ASN A 303 2.83 -22.59 31.46
C ASN A 303 3.94 -23.35 32.18
N GLN A 304 4.58 -24.30 31.50
CA GLN A 304 5.56 -25.22 32.11
C GLN A 304 4.92 -25.94 33.31
N ASP A 305 5.59 -25.94 34.46
CA ASP A 305 5.09 -26.55 35.71
C ASP A 305 4.16 -25.61 36.51
N ASN A 306 3.89 -24.39 36.02
CA ASN A 306 3.00 -23.45 36.69
C ASN A 306 1.53 -23.72 36.35
N GLN A 307 0.63 -23.21 37.20
CA GLN A 307 -0.79 -23.18 36.87
C GLN A 307 -1.07 -22.33 35.61
N PRO A 308 -2.09 -22.71 34.82
CA PRO A 308 -2.60 -21.88 33.74
C PRO A 308 -2.95 -20.46 34.21
N LEU A 309 -2.61 -19.44 33.41
CA LEU A 309 -2.97 -18.06 33.74
C LEU A 309 -4.49 -17.87 33.73
N ASN A 310 -5.02 -17.04 34.63
CA ASN A 310 -6.39 -16.57 34.59
C ASN A 310 -6.51 -15.44 33.55
N LEU A 311 -6.82 -15.82 32.32
CA LEU A 311 -6.91 -14.93 31.17
C LEU A 311 -8.16 -14.05 31.28
N GLN A 312 -7.95 -12.74 31.42
CA GLN A 312 -9.01 -11.74 31.41
C GLN A 312 -9.45 -11.44 29.97
N GLU A 313 -8.48 -11.20 29.10
CA GLU A 313 -8.75 -10.77 27.73
C GLU A 313 -7.63 -11.18 26.78
N ILE A 314 -8.03 -11.64 25.58
CA ILE A 314 -7.11 -11.89 24.48
C ILE A 314 -7.65 -11.18 23.24
N LYS A 315 -6.86 -10.24 22.71
CA LYS A 315 -7.24 -9.40 21.57
C LYS A 315 -6.27 -9.55 20.43
N LEU A 316 -6.81 -9.71 19.23
CA LEU A 316 -6.08 -9.43 18.00
C LEU A 316 -6.31 -7.97 17.63
N ARG A 317 -5.25 -7.27 17.24
CA ARG A 317 -5.31 -5.87 16.83
C ARG A 317 -4.63 -5.66 15.49
N GLY A 318 -5.16 -4.74 14.70
CA GLY A 318 -4.51 -4.34 13.46
C GLY A 318 -5.06 -3.05 12.89
N ARG A 319 -4.43 -2.57 11.82
CA ARG A 319 -4.81 -1.35 11.10
C ARG A 319 -5.33 -1.74 9.73
N ASN A 320 -6.43 -1.14 9.29
CA ASN A 320 -6.89 -1.34 7.92
C ASN A 320 -6.06 -0.49 6.96
N PRO A 321 -5.87 -0.96 5.72
CA PRO A 321 -5.18 -0.17 4.72
C PRO A 321 -6.04 1.03 4.30
N CYS A 322 -5.38 2.13 3.97
CA CYS A 322 -6.01 3.26 3.29
C CYS A 322 -5.69 3.25 1.80
N VAL A 323 -6.61 3.80 1.01
CA VAL A 323 -6.32 4.20 -0.37
C VAL A 323 -6.42 5.70 -0.52
N ILE A 324 -5.53 6.26 -1.35
CA ILE A 324 -5.58 7.64 -1.80
C ILE A 324 -6.15 7.70 -3.21
N PHE A 325 -6.91 8.75 -3.52
CA PHE A 325 -7.47 8.98 -4.85
C PHE A 325 -7.58 10.48 -5.16
N PRO A 326 -7.58 10.90 -6.45
CA PRO A 326 -7.79 12.29 -6.82
C PRO A 326 -9.17 12.79 -6.40
N GLN A 327 -9.18 13.93 -5.72
CA GLN A 327 -10.40 14.60 -5.29
C GLN A 327 -11.00 15.38 -6.46
N THR A 328 -12.32 15.40 -6.54
CA THR A 328 -13.06 16.31 -7.42
C THR A 328 -14.11 17.03 -6.59
N PRO A 329 -14.13 18.37 -6.57
CA PRO A 329 -15.11 19.12 -5.78
C PRO A 329 -16.54 18.68 -6.10
N ASN A 330 -17.32 18.39 -5.05
CA ASN A 330 -18.72 17.97 -5.12
C ASN A 330 -18.99 16.66 -5.89
N ALA A 331 -17.97 15.86 -6.18
CA ALA A 331 -18.15 14.56 -6.80
C ALA A 331 -18.61 13.51 -5.78
N ALA A 332 -19.56 12.67 -6.18
CA ALA A 332 -19.93 11.46 -5.47
C ALA A 332 -19.05 10.30 -5.94
N PHE A 333 -18.47 9.57 -4.98
CA PHE A 333 -17.64 8.41 -5.26
C PHE A 333 -18.33 7.14 -4.74
N THR A 334 -18.21 6.06 -5.51
CA THR A 334 -18.74 4.74 -5.13
C THR A 334 -17.62 3.71 -5.25
N LEU A 335 -17.43 2.95 -4.17
CA LEU A 335 -16.52 1.82 -4.13
C LEU A 335 -17.27 0.56 -4.57
N TYR A 336 -16.63 -0.26 -5.41
CA TYR A 336 -17.15 -1.54 -5.88
C TYR A 336 -16.14 -2.67 -5.60
N TRP A 337 -16.65 -3.84 -5.21
CA TRP A 337 -15.85 -5.04 -4.94
C TRP A 337 -16.69 -6.34 -5.06
N GLY A 338 -16.07 -7.50 -4.83
CA GLY A 338 -16.73 -8.81 -4.90
C GLY A 338 -16.62 -9.48 -6.27
N ASN A 339 -15.59 -9.14 -7.06
CA ASN A 339 -15.26 -9.81 -8.32
C ASN A 339 -13.90 -10.52 -8.21
N SER A 340 -13.92 -11.73 -7.63
CA SER A 340 -12.72 -12.54 -7.35
C SER A 340 -11.84 -12.88 -8.56
N ARG A 341 -12.31 -12.62 -9.78
CA ARG A 341 -11.58 -12.91 -11.04
C ARG A 341 -10.69 -11.77 -11.50
N LEU A 342 -10.90 -10.54 -11.00
CA LEU A 342 -10.13 -9.38 -11.44
C LEU A 342 -8.76 -9.32 -10.75
N PRO A 343 -7.69 -8.98 -11.50
CA PRO A 343 -6.41 -8.63 -10.92
C PRO A 343 -6.44 -7.21 -10.31
N SER A 344 -5.47 -6.94 -9.44
CA SER A 344 -5.23 -5.59 -8.92
C SER A 344 -5.03 -4.61 -10.07
N PRO A 345 -5.67 -3.42 -10.03
CA PRO A 345 -5.44 -2.40 -11.04
C PRO A 345 -4.05 -1.79 -10.84
N GLN A 346 -3.46 -1.29 -11.93
CA GLN A 346 -2.16 -0.61 -11.91
C GLN A 346 -2.34 0.82 -12.38
N TYR A 347 -2.25 1.77 -11.45
CA TYR A 347 -2.32 3.20 -11.75
C TYR A 347 -1.00 3.90 -11.47
N ASP A 348 -0.73 4.97 -12.20
CA ASP A 348 0.48 5.79 -12.01
C ASP A 348 0.46 6.62 -10.72
N LEU A 349 -0.69 6.70 -10.02
CA LEU A 349 -0.86 7.46 -8.79
C LEU A 349 0.13 7.06 -7.70
N ILE A 350 0.56 5.80 -7.66
CA ILE A 350 1.56 5.28 -6.71
C ILE A 350 2.86 6.10 -6.78
N LYS A 351 3.23 6.62 -7.95
CA LYS A 351 4.46 7.41 -8.16
C LYS A 351 4.39 8.81 -7.55
N LEU A 352 3.19 9.30 -7.24
CA LEU A 352 2.96 10.64 -6.69
C LEU A 352 2.96 10.65 -5.16
N LEU A 353 2.82 9.48 -4.51
CA LEU A 353 2.77 9.34 -3.05
C LEU A 353 3.88 10.08 -2.29
N PRO A 354 5.17 10.05 -2.73
CA PRO A 354 6.24 10.70 -1.98
C PRO A 354 6.12 12.22 -1.86
N ASN A 355 5.31 12.86 -2.71
CA ASN A 355 5.15 14.32 -2.75
C ASN A 355 3.87 14.81 -2.05
N LEU A 356 3.15 13.93 -1.35
CA LEU A 356 1.87 14.24 -0.72
C LEU A 356 1.98 14.21 0.79
N ASP A 357 1.51 15.28 1.44
CA ASP A 357 1.33 15.32 2.89
C ASP A 357 0.01 14.63 3.25
N LEU A 358 0.11 13.32 3.51
CA LEU A 358 -1.02 12.45 3.80
C LEU A 358 -1.77 12.85 5.09
N THR A 359 -1.14 13.59 6.00
CA THR A 359 -1.76 14.01 7.28
C THR A 359 -2.79 15.12 7.12
N LYS A 360 -2.72 15.87 6.00
CA LYS A 360 -3.62 17.00 5.72
C LYS A 360 -4.76 16.66 4.78
N LEU A 361 -4.83 15.43 4.27
CA LEU A 361 -5.83 15.02 3.27
C LEU A 361 -7.21 14.85 3.89
N ASN A 362 -8.25 15.10 3.08
CA ASN A 362 -9.61 14.80 3.50
C ASN A 362 -9.79 13.30 3.69
N GLN A 363 -10.50 12.91 4.75
CA GLN A 363 -10.82 11.53 5.01
C GLN A 363 -12.26 11.22 4.61
N TYR A 364 -12.42 10.09 3.95
CA TYR A 364 -13.69 9.48 3.63
C TYR A 364 -13.87 8.21 4.45
N THR A 365 -15.12 7.86 4.67
CA THR A 365 -15.52 6.61 5.31
C THR A 365 -16.37 5.78 4.36
N ILE A 366 -16.33 4.46 4.54
CA ILE A 366 -17.16 3.52 3.80
C ILE A 366 -18.23 3.01 4.77
N PRO A 367 -19.52 3.32 4.53
CA PRO A 367 -20.61 2.72 5.29
C PRO A 367 -20.75 1.22 4.96
N GLU A 368 -21.72 0.55 5.58
CA GLU A 368 -22.01 -0.86 5.28
C GLU A 368 -22.33 -1.05 3.79
N GLY A 369 -21.77 -2.12 3.20
CA GLY A 369 -21.93 -2.43 1.79
C GLY A 369 -23.35 -2.86 1.45
N ASN A 370 -23.78 -2.54 0.23
CA ASN A 370 -25.04 -3.03 -0.33
C ASN A 370 -24.77 -3.93 -1.53
N LEU A 371 -25.67 -4.87 -1.79
CA LEU A 371 -25.68 -5.61 -3.05
C LEU A 371 -25.85 -4.62 -4.22
N ASN A 372 -25.01 -4.77 -5.23
CA ASN A 372 -25.12 -3.97 -6.43
C ASN A 372 -26.34 -4.41 -7.25
N SER A 373 -27.34 -3.55 -7.37
CA SER A 373 -28.57 -3.83 -8.13
C SER A 373 -28.33 -4.06 -9.62
N HIS A 374 -27.19 -3.62 -10.14
CA HIS A 374 -26.79 -3.81 -11.53
C HIS A 374 -25.88 -5.01 -11.74
N TYR A 375 -25.59 -5.80 -10.69
CA TYR A 375 -24.70 -6.96 -10.78
C TYR A 375 -25.20 -7.97 -11.83
N LYS A 376 -24.30 -8.32 -12.76
CA LYS A 376 -24.50 -9.36 -13.76
C LYS A 376 -23.36 -10.35 -13.63
N GLU A 377 -23.68 -11.54 -13.12
CA GLU A 377 -22.71 -12.62 -13.10
C GLU A 377 -22.31 -12.97 -14.54
N ARG A 378 -21.06 -12.65 -14.90
CA ARG A 378 -20.52 -12.98 -16.22
C ARG A 378 -20.47 -14.50 -16.38
N ASP A 379 -21.31 -15.01 -17.29
CA ASP A 379 -21.35 -16.42 -17.71
C ASP A 379 -19.95 -16.88 -18.13
N THR A 380 -19.40 -17.84 -17.39
CA THR A 380 -18.03 -18.36 -17.53
C THR A 380 -17.92 -19.54 -18.48
N ARG A 381 -19.05 -20.03 -19.03
CA ARG A 381 -19.02 -21.16 -19.95
C ARG A 381 -18.17 -20.82 -21.18
N PRO A 382 -17.27 -21.73 -21.62
CA PRO A 382 -16.50 -21.56 -22.85
C PRO A 382 -17.39 -21.18 -24.02
N TRP A 383 -16.86 -20.40 -24.97
CA TRP A 383 -17.64 -19.92 -26.12
C TRP A 383 -18.36 -21.05 -26.88
N THR A 384 -17.77 -22.25 -26.92
CA THR A 384 -18.33 -23.46 -27.51
C THR A 384 -19.55 -24.02 -26.75
N GLU A 385 -19.54 -23.96 -25.42
CA GLU A 385 -20.69 -24.34 -24.59
C GLU A 385 -21.79 -23.27 -24.59
N ARG A 386 -21.40 -22.00 -24.75
CA ARG A 386 -22.34 -20.89 -24.92
C ARG A 386 -23.02 -20.92 -26.29
N ASN A 387 -22.31 -21.37 -27.33
CA ASN A 387 -22.79 -21.45 -28.71
C ASN A 387 -22.82 -22.89 -29.23
N THR A 388 -23.47 -23.79 -28.48
CA THR A 388 -23.64 -25.20 -28.87
C THR A 388 -24.25 -25.35 -30.27
N TRP A 389 -25.08 -24.41 -30.70
CA TRP A 389 -25.64 -24.38 -32.06
C TRP A 389 -24.57 -24.23 -33.15
N LEU A 390 -23.55 -23.38 -32.97
CA LEU A 390 -22.45 -23.22 -33.94
C LEU A 390 -21.58 -24.47 -34.01
N LEU A 391 -21.32 -25.10 -32.86
CA LEU A 391 -20.58 -26.35 -32.80
C LEU A 391 -21.34 -27.45 -33.56
N ASN A 392 -22.64 -27.61 -33.27
CA ASN A 392 -23.52 -28.56 -33.95
C ASN A 392 -23.62 -28.30 -35.46
N SER A 393 -23.76 -27.02 -35.86
CA SER A 393 -23.77 -26.63 -37.27
C SER A 393 -22.44 -26.93 -37.97
N SER A 394 -21.31 -26.68 -37.31
CA SER A 394 -19.98 -26.99 -37.88
C SER A 394 -19.78 -28.49 -38.07
N LEU A 395 -20.20 -29.30 -37.09
CA LEU A 395 -20.14 -30.75 -37.16
C LEU A 395 -21.03 -31.29 -38.29
N PHE A 396 -22.25 -30.77 -38.41
CA PHE A 396 -23.17 -31.12 -39.49
C PHE A 396 -22.57 -30.81 -40.88
N LEU A 397 -21.92 -29.66 -41.03
CA LEU A 397 -21.27 -29.25 -42.27
C LEU A 397 -20.10 -30.18 -42.64
N VAL A 398 -19.28 -30.58 -41.66
CA VAL A 398 -18.20 -31.56 -41.85
C VAL A 398 -18.75 -32.93 -42.29
N VAL A 399 -19.84 -33.39 -41.66
CA VAL A 399 -20.49 -34.66 -42.02
C VAL A 399 -21.01 -34.63 -43.45
N LEU A 400 -21.68 -33.54 -43.87
CA LEU A 400 -22.13 -33.37 -45.26
C LEU A 400 -20.96 -33.37 -46.27
N LEU A 401 -19.85 -32.73 -45.91
CA LEU A 401 -18.67 -32.66 -46.77
C LEU A 401 -18.03 -34.05 -46.95
N LEU A 402 -17.92 -34.84 -45.86
CA LEU A 402 -17.45 -36.22 -45.91
C LEU A 402 -18.38 -37.12 -46.73
N LEU A 403 -19.70 -37.02 -46.55
CA LEU A 403 -20.70 -37.72 -47.36
C LEU A 403 -20.55 -37.38 -48.85
N GLY A 404 -20.38 -36.10 -49.19
CA GLY A 404 -20.14 -35.66 -50.56
C GLY A 404 -18.86 -36.22 -51.16
N LEU A 405 -17.77 -36.30 -50.38
CA LEU A 405 -16.51 -36.91 -50.83
C LEU A 405 -16.63 -38.42 -51.05
N ILE A 406 -17.34 -39.12 -50.17
CA ILE A 406 -17.61 -40.57 -50.31
C ILE A 406 -18.43 -40.84 -51.57
N LEU A 407 -19.52 -40.10 -51.79
CA LEU A 407 -20.36 -40.23 -52.98
C LEU A 407 -19.58 -39.94 -54.27
N LYS A 408 -18.75 -38.90 -54.26
CA LYS A 408 -17.87 -38.57 -55.40
C LYS A 408 -16.84 -39.66 -55.65
N SER A 409 -16.28 -40.25 -54.60
CA SER A 409 -15.37 -41.40 -54.68
C SER A 409 -16.07 -42.61 -55.31
N MET A 410 -17.26 -42.98 -54.82
CA MET A 410 -18.03 -44.11 -55.35
C MET A 410 -18.41 -43.93 -56.83
N ASN A 411 -18.83 -42.73 -57.24
CA ASN A 411 -19.11 -42.43 -58.64
C ASN A 411 -17.86 -42.55 -59.52
N LYS A 412 -16.67 -42.26 -58.99
CA LYS A 412 -15.40 -42.39 -59.72
C LYS A 412 -14.97 -43.85 -59.86
N PHE A 413 -15.32 -44.72 -58.91
CA PHE A 413 -15.09 -46.16 -59.03
C PHE A 413 -16.05 -46.81 -60.05
N ASN A 414 -17.32 -46.41 -60.07
CA ASN A 414 -18.32 -46.93 -61.02
C ASN A 414 -18.11 -46.49 -62.48
N GLN A 415 -17.30 -45.44 -62.74
CA GLN A 415 -16.94 -45.01 -64.09
C GLN A 415 -15.67 -45.71 -64.64
N ASN A 416 -14.95 -46.43 -63.79
CA ASN A 416 -13.71 -47.13 -64.14
C ASN A 416 -13.85 -48.68 -64.07
N SER A 417 -15.06 -49.20 -63.85
CA SER A 417 -15.44 -50.59 -64.12
C SER A 417 -16.35 -50.63 -65.33
#